data_AF-A0A2W4W2K7-F1
#
_entry.id   AF-A0A2W4W2K7-F1
#
_cell.length_a   1.000
_cell.length_b   1.000
_cell.length_c   1.000
_cell.angle_alpha   90.00
_cell.angle_beta   90.00
_cell.angle_gamma   90.00
#
_symmetry.space_group_name_H-M   'P 1'
#
loop_
_entity.id
_entity.type
_entity.pdbx_description
1 polymer ?
#
loop_
_entity_poly.entity_id
_entity_poly.type
_entity_poly.pdbx_seq_one_letter_code
_entity_poly.pdbx_strand_id
1 'polypeptide(L)' 'MDETKRLVFDTLKAHRLWLDVKSKNSRARYLYRSEGFVEEGFMRECLFEEVERESLVLRATSSGN' A
#
# COMPACT_ATOMS: atom_id res chain seq x y z
N MET A 1 -5.76 -9.68 -5.22
CA MET A 1 -4.60 -9.57 -4.31
C MET A 1 -4.31 -10.87 -3.55
N ASP A 2 -5.14 -11.90 -3.71
CA ASP A 2 -5.05 -13.11 -2.89
C ASP A 2 -3.79 -13.95 -3.13
N GLU A 3 -3.29 -14.00 -4.37
CA GLU A 3 -2.03 -14.70 -4.65
C GLU A 3 -0.82 -14.02 -3.97
N THR A 4 -0.74 -12.68 -4.03
CA THR A 4 0.30 -11.92 -3.33
C THR A 4 0.22 -12.11 -1.81
N LYS A 5 -0.98 -12.04 -1.22
CA LYS A 5 -1.16 -12.26 0.23
C LYS A 5 -0.75 -13.68 0.64
N ARG A 6 -1.12 -14.70 -0.13
CA ARG A 6 -0.69 -16.10 0.10
C ARG A 6 0.83 -16.23 0.02
N LEU A 7 1.46 -15.66 -0.99
CA LEU A 7 2.92 -15.67 -1.09
C LEU A 7 3.57 -15.05 0.15
N VAL A 8 3.10 -13.87 0.57
CA VAL A 8 3.72 -13.12 1.66
C VAL A 8 3.51 -13.79 3.02
N PHE A 9 2.28 -14.22 3.33
CA PHE A 9 1.94 -14.76 4.65
C PHE A 9 2.12 -16.27 4.75
N ASP A 10 1.76 -17.02 3.72
CA ASP A 10 1.77 -18.49 3.78
C ASP A 10 3.11 -19.07 3.35
N THR A 11 3.75 -18.50 2.32
CA THR A 11 5.03 -18.99 1.80
C THR A 11 6.21 -18.32 2.49
N LEU A 12 6.27 -16.99 2.45
CA LEU A 12 7.40 -16.22 2.99
C LEU A 12 7.32 -16.02 4.51
N LYS A 13 6.18 -16.34 5.13
CA LYS A 13 5.94 -16.17 6.58
C LYS A 13 6.25 -14.74 7.08
N ALA A 14 6.11 -13.74 6.21
CA ALA A 14 6.29 -12.36 6.61
C ALA A 14 5.13 -11.92 7.51
N HIS A 15 5.40 -11.03 8.46
CA HIS A 15 4.36 -10.56 9.37
C HIS A 15 3.45 -9.48 8.76
N ARG A 16 4.00 -8.65 7.88
CA ARG A 16 3.36 -7.44 7.36
C ARG A 16 3.68 -7.24 5.88
N LEU A 17 2.68 -6.84 5.12
CA LEU A 17 2.78 -6.47 3.71
C LEU A 17 2.55 -4.98 3.56
N TRP A 18 3.53 -4.27 2.99
CA TRP A 18 3.50 -2.83 2.79
C TRP A 18 3.46 -2.45 1.31
N LEU A 19 2.80 -1.33 1.03
CA LEU A 19 2.86 -0.66 -0.27
C LEU A 19 2.67 0.85 -0.10
N ASP A 20 3.26 1.60 -1.00
CA ASP A 20 2.96 3.02 -1.21
C ASP A 20 2.06 3.20 -2.44
N VAL A 21 1.17 4.19 -2.38
CA VAL A 21 0.28 4.54 -3.50
C VAL A 21 0.20 6.05 -3.64
N LYS A 22 0.24 6.56 -4.88
CA LYS A 22 0.03 7.98 -5.16
C LYS A 22 -1.24 8.49 -4.51
N SER A 23 -1.15 9.61 -3.82
CA SER A 23 -2.22 10.20 -3.02
C SER A 23 -3.49 10.45 -3.85
N LYS A 24 -3.30 10.84 -5.11
CA LYS A 24 -4.36 11.14 -6.10
C LYS A 24 -4.96 9.89 -6.76
N ASN A 25 -4.37 8.70 -6.61
CA ASN A 25 -4.91 7.46 -7.18
C ASN A 25 -6.00 6.86 -6.28
N SER A 26 -7.17 7.50 -6.29
CA SER A 26 -8.34 7.12 -5.47
C SER A 26 -8.80 5.68 -5.73
N ARG A 27 -8.71 5.20 -6.98
CA ARG A 27 -9.09 3.84 -7.37
C ARG A 27 -8.21 2.79 -6.68
N ALA A 28 -6.89 2.94 -6.73
CA ALA A 28 -5.98 2.01 -6.08
C ALA A 28 -6.12 2.06 -4.55
N ARG A 29 -6.26 3.26 -3.97
CA ARG A 29 -6.52 3.44 -2.52
C ARG A 29 -7.79 2.73 -2.07
N TYR A 30 -8.87 2.81 -2.85
CA TYR A 30 -10.12 2.11 -2.56
C TYR A 30 -9.93 0.59 -2.61
N LEU A 31 -9.27 0.07 -3.65
CA LEU A 31 -8.98 -1.36 -3.78
C LEU A 31 -8.14 -1.88 -2.60
N TYR A 32 -7.05 -1.19 -2.24
CA TYR A 32 -6.22 -1.65 -1.12
C TYR A 32 -6.97 -1.61 0.21
N ARG A 33 -7.83 -0.61 0.42
CA ARG A 33 -8.71 -0.56 1.59
C ARG A 33 -9.67 -1.75 1.63
N SER A 34 -10.29 -2.13 0.50
CA SER A 34 -11.19 -3.31 0.48
C SER A 34 -10.45 -4.64 0.71
N GLU A 35 -9.14 -4.67 0.47
CA GLU A 35 -8.26 -5.82 0.70
C GLU A 35 -7.67 -5.84 2.13
N GLY A 36 -8.16 -5.00 3.02
CA GLY A 36 -7.75 -4.97 4.44
C GLY A 36 -6.50 -4.13 4.72
N PHE A 37 -5.98 -3.36 3.75
CA PHE A 37 -4.86 -2.46 4.00
C PHE A 37 -5.32 -1.19 4.73
N VAL A 38 -4.63 -0.88 5.82
CA VAL A 38 -4.80 0.36 6.59
C VAL A 38 -3.79 1.40 6.16
N GLU A 39 -4.14 2.69 6.32
CA GLU A 39 -3.24 3.80 6.06
C GLU A 39 -2.34 4.04 7.28
N GLU A 40 -1.03 4.04 7.08
CA GLU A 40 -0.05 4.16 8.18
C GLU A 40 0.75 5.46 8.12
N GLY A 41 0.76 6.14 6.98
CA GLY A 41 1.48 7.39 6.85
C GLY A 41 1.23 8.10 5.51
N PHE A 42 1.59 9.37 5.48
CA PHE A 42 1.47 10.23 4.30
C PHE A 42 2.81 10.92 4.05
N MET A 43 3.48 10.52 2.97
CA MET A 43 4.74 11.11 2.54
C MET A 43 4.43 12.27 1.60
N ARG A 44 4.51 13.50 2.14
CA ARG A 44 4.21 14.73 1.40
C ARG A 44 5.32 15.04 0.41
N GLU A 45 4.94 15.26 -0.84
CA GLU A 45 5.83 15.78 -1.89
C GLU A 45 7.15 15.00 -2.03
N CYS A 46 7.10 13.68 -1.78
CA CYS A 46 8.29 12.84 -1.64
C CYS A 46 8.79 12.29 -2.98
N LEU A 47 7.95 12.29 -4.01
CA LEU A 47 8.29 11.83 -5.34
C LEU A 47 8.37 13.03 -6.29
N PHE A 48 9.45 13.17 -7.03
CA PHE A 48 9.57 14.19 -8.07
C PHE A 48 9.37 13.53 -9.44
N GLU A 49 8.30 13.92 -10.13
CA GLU A 49 7.95 13.40 -11.46
C GLU A 49 7.85 14.55 -12.45
N GLU A 50 8.70 14.52 -13.48
CA GLU A 50 8.81 15.50 -14.57
C GLU A 50 9.00 16.95 -14.12
N VAL A 51 7.97 17.56 -13.53
CA VAL A 51 7.93 18.97 -13.11
C VAL A 51 7.23 19.15 -11.75
N GLU A 52 6.50 18.15 -11.26
CA GLU A 52 5.68 18.24 -10.04
C GLU A 52 6.17 17.30 -8.93
N ARG A 53 5.83 17.67 -7.69
CA ARG A 53 6.01 16.78 -6.54
C ARG A 53 4.71 16.04 -6.25
N GLU A 54 4.77 14.72 -6.18
CA GLU A 54 3.66 13.86 -5.84
C GLU A 54 3.81 13.34 -4.41
N SER A 55 2.68 13.16 -3.73
CA SER A 55 2.64 12.60 -2.38
C SER A 55 2.24 11.12 -2.43
N LEU A 56 2.82 10.33 -1.54
CA LEU A 56 2.52 8.90 -1.42
C LEU A 56 1.81 8.60 -0.10
N VAL A 57 0.90 7.65 -0.14
CA VAL A 57 0.21 7.10 1.03
C VAL A 57 0.80 5.74 1.33
N LEU A 58 1.36 5.57 2.52
CA LEU A 58 1.85 4.28 3.02
C LEU A 58 0.69 3.46 3.54
N ARG A 59 0.61 2.20 3.10
CA ARG A 59 -0.45 1.28 3.47
C ARG A 59 0.09 -0.09 3.84
N ALA A 60 -0.58 -0.75 4.78
CA ALA A 60 -0.14 -2.03 5.31
C ALA A 60 -1.28 -2.98 5.63
N THR A 61 -1.00 -4.28 5.57
CA THR A 61 -1.85 -5.32 6.14
C THR A 61 -1.00 -6.43 6.77
N SER A 62 -1.61 -7.21 7.67
CA SER A 62 -0.98 -8.30 8.41
C SER A 62 -1.79 -9.59 8.29
N SER A 63 -1.20 -10.74 8.64
CA SER A 63 -1.73 -12.09 8.40
C SER A 63 -3.00 -12.49 9.18
N GLY A 64 -3.86 -11.56 9.60
CA GLY A 64 -5.03 -11.83 10.44
C GLY A 64 -6.18 -10.82 10.34
N ASN A 65 -6.16 -9.96 9.31
CA ASN A 65 -7.28 -9.09 8.94
C ASN A 65 -8.15 -9.73 7.86
#